data_AF-A0A8J5NIF0-F1
#
_entry.id   AF-A0A8J5NIF0-F1
#
_cell.length_a   1.000
_cell.length_b   1.000
_cell.length_c   1.000
_cell.angle_alpha   90.00
_cell.angle_beta   90.00
_cell.angle_gamma   90.00
#
_symmetry.space_group_name_H-M   'P 1'
#
loop_
_entity.id
_entity.type
_entity.pdbx_description
1 polymer ?
#
loop_
_entity_poly.entity_id
_entity_poly.type
_entity_poly.pdbx_seq_one_letter_code
_entity_poly.pdbx_strand_id
1 'polypeptide(L)'
;MKAALDQHLKNTAPLDRLHDFMFFEGTNSIKDLDESLDWASAREVLRRALRIADRSGQCSQMLSDESAWNNMVHTPLLELFARDMYSCTNQELLDFISCTTTNVDSAYHRFPDTASRVDYVLRFIPERDPTFHAPSDVMAPCFNWTTDRLLQQYPLAFSIETKRYGGNTAKGEQQMGIWHAAQWEFLISRTGSVATNKLEFLPGVVVQGHIWSLVITTRSQAITTVLCSVEFGNTSSVIGVLQVIAGLRRLRKWSLEILWPWLARKQPGRIRVTTEDEVNLFAELVELGAA
;
A
#
# COMPACT_ATOMS: atom_id res chain seq x y z
N MET A 1 -10.24 11.29 -18.50
CA MET A 1 -9.97 10.64 -17.20
C MET A 1 -10.39 9.17 -17.20
N LYS A 2 -11.67 8.82 -17.37
CA LYS A 2 -12.12 7.42 -17.53
C LYS A 2 -11.39 6.69 -18.67
N ALA A 3 -11.31 7.28 -19.86
CA ALA A 3 -10.57 6.69 -20.98
C ALA A 3 -9.05 6.57 -20.73
N ALA A 4 -8.45 7.46 -19.94
CA ALA A 4 -7.02 7.43 -19.63
C ALA A 4 -6.72 6.40 -18.52
N LEU A 5 -7.61 6.25 -17.55
CA LEU A 5 -7.57 5.19 -16.54
C LEU A 5 -7.88 3.83 -17.15
N ASP A 6 -8.86 3.73 -18.05
CA ASP A 6 -9.17 2.50 -18.80
C ASP A 6 -8.00 2.12 -19.71
N GLN A 7 -7.34 3.12 -20.33
CA GLN A 7 -6.12 2.89 -21.11
C GLN A 7 -4.95 2.52 -20.20
N HIS A 8 -4.79 3.15 -19.02
CA HIS A 8 -3.78 2.81 -18.04
C HIS A 8 -4.01 1.39 -17.48
N LEU A 9 -5.25 1.01 -17.16
CA LEU A 9 -5.66 -0.33 -16.74
C LEU A 9 -5.48 -1.38 -17.84
N LYS A 10 -5.67 -1.00 -19.12
CA LYS A 10 -5.33 -1.84 -20.28
C LYS A 10 -3.81 -1.94 -20.50
N ASN A 11 -3.05 -0.89 -20.16
CA ASN A 11 -1.59 -0.82 -20.31
C ASN A 11 -0.84 -1.45 -19.11
N THR A 12 -1.42 -1.41 -17.91
CA THR A 12 -0.99 -2.19 -16.75
C THR A 12 -1.49 -3.61 -16.96
N ALA A 13 -0.59 -4.45 -17.46
CA ALA A 13 -0.72 -5.87 -17.73
C ALA A 13 -2.06 -6.52 -17.27
N PRO A 14 -2.88 -7.06 -18.20
CA PRO A 14 -4.08 -7.82 -17.83
C PRO A 14 -3.72 -8.91 -16.81
N LEU A 15 -4.66 -9.25 -15.91
CA LEU A 15 -4.46 -10.30 -14.90
C LEU A 15 -3.91 -11.60 -15.50
N ASP A 16 -4.22 -11.90 -16.76
CA ASP A 16 -3.70 -13.06 -17.49
C ASP A 16 -2.17 -13.06 -17.66
N ARG A 17 -1.53 -11.88 -17.64
CA ARG A 17 -0.06 -11.74 -17.65
C ARG A 17 0.55 -11.82 -16.26
N LEU A 18 -0.20 -11.89 -15.15
CA LEU A 18 0.41 -12.13 -13.82
C LEU A 18 1.21 -13.44 -13.79
N HIS A 19 0.86 -14.42 -14.62
CA HIS A 19 1.56 -15.70 -14.72
C HIS A 19 3.04 -15.54 -15.07
N ASP A 20 3.40 -14.60 -15.95
CA ASP A 20 4.80 -14.40 -16.37
C ASP A 20 5.64 -13.78 -15.24
N PHE A 21 5.04 -12.98 -14.35
CA PHE A 21 5.71 -12.33 -13.21
C PHE A 21 5.60 -13.14 -11.91
N MET A 22 4.72 -14.17 -11.85
CA MET A 22 4.64 -15.09 -10.71
C MET A 22 5.94 -15.89 -10.55
N PHE A 23 6.72 -16.01 -11.62
CA PHE A 23 8.04 -16.64 -11.62
C PHE A 23 9.10 -15.61 -12.05
N PHE A 24 9.67 -14.93 -11.05
CA PHE A 24 10.96 -14.21 -11.10
C PHE A 24 11.25 -13.40 -12.36
N GLU A 25 10.81 -12.14 -12.42
CA GLU A 25 11.52 -11.16 -13.25
C GLU A 25 12.78 -10.67 -12.53
N GLY A 26 13.94 -11.00 -13.10
CA GLY A 26 15.20 -10.30 -12.93
C GLY A 26 15.81 -10.33 -11.53
N THR A 27 16.45 -11.45 -11.16
CA THR A 27 17.37 -11.51 -10.00
C THR A 27 18.59 -10.60 -10.13
N ASN A 28 18.78 -9.92 -11.26
CA ASN A 28 19.94 -9.09 -11.57
C ASN A 28 20.12 -7.86 -10.64
N SER A 29 19.09 -7.49 -9.85
CA SER A 29 19.14 -6.40 -8.87
C SER A 29 18.91 -6.86 -7.42
N ILE A 30 18.81 -8.17 -7.19
CA ILE A 30 18.66 -8.74 -5.86
C ILE A 30 20.07 -8.85 -5.26
N LYS A 31 20.30 -8.26 -4.08
CA LYS A 31 21.52 -8.48 -3.29
C LYS A 31 21.82 -9.98 -3.23
N ASP A 32 23.08 -10.35 -3.38
CA ASP A 32 23.56 -11.72 -3.55
C ASP A 32 22.76 -12.73 -2.70
N LEU A 33 22.17 -13.74 -3.36
CA LEU A 33 21.26 -14.72 -2.75
C LEU A 33 21.93 -15.53 -1.63
N ASP A 34 23.27 -15.58 -1.61
CA ASP A 34 24.09 -16.27 -0.62
C ASP A 34 24.46 -15.41 0.61
N GLU A 35 24.28 -14.07 0.57
CA GLU A 35 24.74 -13.19 1.65
C GLU A 35 23.65 -12.82 2.67
N SER A 36 22.40 -13.20 2.46
CA SER A 36 21.30 -12.88 3.39
C SER A 36 20.80 -14.13 4.10
N LEU A 37 21.18 -14.28 5.37
CA LEU A 37 20.58 -15.23 6.33
C LEU A 37 19.07 -14.99 6.55
N ASP A 38 18.49 -13.95 5.93
CA ASP A 38 17.10 -13.54 6.11
C ASP A 38 16.14 -14.06 5.01
N TRP A 39 16.63 -14.71 3.95
CA TRP A 39 15.77 -15.25 2.90
C TRP A 39 15.15 -16.61 3.28
N ALA A 40 13.83 -16.74 3.11
CA ALA A 40 13.17 -18.03 3.16
C ALA A 40 13.40 -18.81 1.87
N SER A 41 14.00 -20.00 1.97
CA SER A 41 14.11 -20.92 0.83
C SER A 41 12.77 -21.12 0.11
N ALA A 42 12.79 -21.44 -1.19
CA ALA A 42 11.57 -21.74 -1.95
C ALA A 42 10.68 -22.81 -1.28
N ARG A 43 11.32 -23.78 -0.60
CA ARG A 43 10.63 -24.81 0.18
C ARG A 43 9.92 -24.23 1.41
N GLU A 44 10.53 -23.27 2.10
CA GLU A 44 9.90 -22.58 3.24
C GLU A 44 8.74 -21.70 2.78
N VAL A 45 8.91 -20.94 1.71
CA VAL A 45 7.82 -20.16 1.09
C VAL A 45 6.63 -21.07 0.76
N LEU A 46 6.87 -22.19 0.07
CA LEU A 46 5.83 -23.15 -0.28
C LEU A 46 5.16 -23.76 0.97
N ARG A 47 5.94 -24.14 1.98
CA ARG A 47 5.43 -24.69 3.25
C ARG A 47 4.51 -23.68 3.96
N ARG A 48 4.89 -22.40 3.98
CA ARG A 48 4.08 -21.33 4.58
C ARG A 48 2.82 -21.05 3.78
N ALA A 49 2.91 -21.00 2.45
CA ALA A 49 1.74 -20.83 1.58
C ALA A 49 0.72 -21.98 1.74
N LEU A 50 1.20 -23.24 1.83
CA LEU A 50 0.37 -24.41 2.17
C LEU A 50 -0.35 -24.23 3.51
N ARG A 51 0.37 -23.80 4.54
CA ARG A 51 -0.22 -23.58 5.87
C ARG A 51 -1.25 -22.46 5.88
N ILE A 52 -1.01 -21.37 5.15
CA ILE A 52 -1.97 -20.27 5.01
C ILE A 52 -3.26 -20.77 4.32
N ALA A 53 -3.12 -21.56 3.24
CA ALA A 53 -4.27 -22.10 2.52
C ALA A 53 -5.11 -23.07 3.38
N ASP A 54 -4.44 -23.97 4.11
CA ASP A 54 -5.11 -24.89 5.05
C ASP A 54 -5.86 -24.14 6.16
N ARG A 55 -5.21 -23.15 6.78
CA ARG A 55 -5.84 -22.30 7.81
C ARG A 55 -7.01 -21.48 7.26
N SER A 56 -6.90 -20.99 6.04
CA SER A 56 -8.00 -20.31 5.35
C SER A 56 -9.21 -21.25 5.18
N GLY A 57 -8.97 -22.51 4.81
CA GLY A 57 -10.01 -23.54 4.75
C GLY A 57 -10.67 -23.78 6.11
N GLN A 58 -9.86 -23.91 7.17
CA GLN A 58 -10.35 -24.11 8.54
C GLN A 58 -11.18 -22.91 9.03
N CYS A 59 -10.69 -21.67 8.86
CA CYS A 59 -11.42 -20.47 9.23
C CYS A 59 -12.76 -20.36 8.51
N SER A 60 -12.80 -20.74 7.22
CA SER A 60 -14.04 -20.78 6.45
C SER A 60 -15.02 -21.84 6.97
N GLN A 61 -14.55 -23.04 7.26
CA GLN A 61 -15.39 -24.14 7.78
C GLN A 61 -15.94 -23.85 9.18
N MET A 62 -15.14 -23.23 10.04
CA MET A 62 -15.52 -22.87 11.40
C MET A 62 -16.34 -21.58 11.49
N LEU A 63 -16.63 -20.91 10.35
CA LEU A 63 -17.28 -19.59 10.32
C LEU A 63 -16.58 -18.58 11.25
N SER A 64 -15.25 -18.63 11.24
CA SER A 64 -14.41 -17.84 12.15
C SER A 64 -14.64 -16.34 12.00
N ASP A 65 -14.52 -15.62 13.11
CA ASP A 65 -14.62 -14.17 13.13
C ASP A 65 -13.39 -13.47 12.52
N GLU A 66 -13.52 -12.16 12.35
CA GLU A 66 -12.50 -11.31 11.72
C GLU A 66 -11.15 -11.38 12.44
N SER A 67 -11.16 -11.46 13.77
CA SER A 67 -9.94 -11.58 14.59
C SER A 67 -9.22 -12.89 14.33
N ALA A 68 -9.95 -14.01 14.27
CA ALA A 68 -9.39 -15.31 13.95
C ALA A 68 -8.78 -15.34 12.54
N TRP A 69 -9.45 -14.75 11.54
CA TRP A 69 -8.89 -14.58 10.19
C TRP A 69 -7.59 -13.76 10.20
N ASN A 70 -7.59 -12.63 10.91
CA ASN A 70 -6.44 -11.74 11.05
C ASN A 70 -5.22 -12.45 11.66
N ASN A 71 -5.43 -13.23 12.72
CA ASN A 71 -4.36 -13.94 13.41
C ASN A 71 -3.86 -15.18 12.64
N MET A 72 -4.78 -15.94 12.04
CA MET A 72 -4.44 -17.26 11.48
C MET A 72 -4.02 -17.21 10.02
N VAL A 73 -4.53 -16.25 9.25
CA VAL A 73 -4.37 -16.19 7.79
C VAL A 73 -3.67 -14.89 7.36
N HIS A 74 -4.25 -13.73 7.70
CA HIS A 74 -3.78 -12.45 7.14
C HIS A 74 -2.41 -12.04 7.68
N THR A 75 -2.19 -12.09 9.01
CA THR A 75 -0.89 -11.76 9.60
C THR A 75 0.22 -12.68 9.09
N PRO A 76 0.08 -14.03 9.08
CA PRO A 76 1.12 -14.90 8.53
C PRO A 76 1.41 -14.67 7.04
N LEU A 77 0.40 -14.28 6.26
CA LEU A 77 0.58 -13.89 4.85
C LEU A 77 1.36 -12.59 4.73
N LEU A 78 1.02 -11.58 5.54
CA LEU A 78 1.71 -10.29 5.54
C LEU A 78 3.16 -10.43 6.03
N GLU A 79 3.43 -11.31 7.00
CA GLU A 79 4.80 -11.67 7.39
C GLU A 79 5.56 -12.31 6.23
N LEU A 80 4.94 -13.29 5.56
CA LEU A 80 5.55 -13.96 4.40
C LEU A 80 5.86 -12.94 3.30
N PHE A 81 4.92 -12.03 3.04
CA PHE A 81 5.12 -10.93 2.10
C PHE A 81 6.27 -10.01 2.51
N ALA A 82 6.24 -9.47 3.73
CA ALA A 82 7.13 -8.39 4.18
C ALA A 82 8.55 -8.84 4.52
N ARG A 83 8.72 -10.06 5.03
CA ARG A 83 10.01 -10.54 5.57
C ARG A 83 10.67 -11.61 4.72
N ASP A 84 9.88 -12.40 3.99
CA ASP A 84 10.40 -13.62 3.34
C ASP A 84 10.31 -13.57 1.82
N MET A 85 9.48 -12.69 1.27
CA MET A 85 9.20 -12.59 -0.17
C MET A 85 9.55 -11.20 -0.72
N TYR A 86 10.83 -10.90 -0.57
CA TYR A 86 11.51 -9.78 -1.17
C TYR A 86 11.40 -9.76 -2.70
N SER A 87 11.31 -8.56 -3.29
CA SER A 87 10.96 -8.36 -4.72
C SER A 87 11.58 -7.13 -5.37
N CYS A 88 12.24 -6.24 -4.61
CA CYS A 88 12.84 -5.03 -5.16
C CYS A 88 13.89 -4.44 -4.20
N THR A 89 14.74 -3.55 -4.72
CA THR A 89 15.67 -2.74 -3.93
C THR A 89 14.92 -1.88 -2.90
N ASN A 90 15.53 -1.64 -1.74
CA ASN A 90 14.98 -0.81 -0.64
C ASN A 90 13.63 -1.26 -0.08
N GLN A 91 13.20 -2.49 -0.34
CA GLN A 91 11.98 -3.06 0.24
C GLN A 91 11.91 -3.03 1.77
N GLU A 92 13.05 -3.06 2.48
CA GLU A 92 13.10 -2.93 3.94
C GLU A 92 12.57 -1.59 4.42
N LEU A 93 12.48 -0.58 3.53
CA LEU A 93 11.84 0.68 3.80
C LEU A 93 10.35 0.54 4.10
N LEU A 94 9.70 -0.56 3.70
CA LEU A 94 8.28 -0.79 3.89
C LEU A 94 8.02 -1.99 4.78
N ASP A 95 7.29 -1.78 5.87
CA ASP A 95 6.85 -2.84 6.79
C ASP A 95 5.38 -2.66 7.14
N PHE A 96 4.73 -3.68 7.71
CA PHE A 96 3.34 -3.60 8.12
C PHE A 96 3.18 -3.56 9.65
N ILE A 97 2.09 -2.98 10.12
CA ILE A 97 1.66 -3.03 11.52
C ILE A 97 0.15 -3.22 11.58
N SER A 98 -0.32 -3.99 12.57
CA SER A 98 -1.74 -4.06 12.88
C SER A 98 -2.17 -2.84 13.69
N CYS A 99 -3.30 -2.26 13.34
CA CYS A 99 -3.78 -0.99 13.90
C CYS A 99 -5.31 -0.97 14.10
N THR A 100 -5.92 -2.10 14.48
CA THR A 100 -7.38 -2.31 14.59
C THR A 100 -8.12 -1.32 15.50
N THR A 101 -7.41 -0.64 16.41
CA THR A 101 -7.95 0.34 17.35
C THR A 101 -7.63 1.79 17.00
N THR A 102 -6.85 2.02 15.93
CA THR A 102 -6.39 3.35 15.54
C THR A 102 -7.52 4.16 14.91
N ASN A 103 -7.72 5.40 15.38
CA ASN A 103 -8.73 6.31 14.82
C ASN A 103 -8.09 7.31 13.87
N VAL A 104 -8.92 7.83 12.97
CA VAL A 104 -8.65 9.07 12.22
C VAL A 104 -8.72 10.26 13.18
N ASP A 105 -7.80 11.20 13.04
CA ASP A 105 -7.85 12.50 13.71
C ASP A 105 -9.00 13.33 13.13
N SER A 106 -9.86 13.85 14.01
CA SER A 106 -11.05 14.62 13.63
C SER A 106 -10.70 15.87 12.82
N ALA A 107 -9.47 16.38 12.92
CA ALA A 107 -8.97 17.46 12.08
C ALA A 107 -9.01 17.14 10.57
N TYR A 108 -9.01 15.86 10.18
CA TYR A 108 -9.03 15.41 8.78
C TYR A 108 -10.33 14.68 8.40
N HIS A 109 -11.25 14.51 9.34
CA HIS A 109 -12.55 13.91 9.06
C HIS A 109 -13.55 14.97 8.57
N ARG A 110 -14.20 14.73 7.43
CA ARG A 110 -15.13 15.68 6.78
C ARG A 110 -16.51 15.11 6.53
N PHE A 111 -16.78 13.91 7.02
CA PHE A 111 -18.06 13.21 6.81
C PHE A 111 -18.91 13.27 8.07
N PRO A 112 -20.25 13.30 7.92
CA PRO A 112 -21.16 13.12 9.05
C PRO A 112 -21.12 11.69 9.60
N ASP A 113 -20.72 10.71 8.78
CA ASP A 113 -20.54 9.32 9.20
C ASP A 113 -19.45 9.19 10.27
N THR A 114 -19.48 8.10 11.04
CA THR A 114 -18.43 7.81 12.00
C THR A 114 -17.08 7.63 11.29
N ALA A 115 -16.02 8.15 11.91
CA ALA A 115 -14.66 7.93 11.43
C ALA A 115 -14.38 6.42 11.29
N SER A 116 -13.80 6.06 10.16
CA SER A 116 -13.46 4.67 9.85
C SER A 116 -12.13 4.25 10.46
N ARG A 117 -11.91 2.95 10.58
CA ARG A 117 -10.64 2.33 10.95
C ARG A 117 -10.21 1.35 9.86
N VAL A 118 -8.97 0.89 9.98
CA VAL A 118 -8.39 -0.18 9.19
C VAL A 118 -7.65 -1.16 10.09
N ASP A 119 -7.55 -2.43 9.70
CA ASP A 119 -6.91 -3.47 10.51
C ASP A 119 -5.39 -3.48 10.41
N TYR A 120 -4.87 -3.14 9.23
CA TYR A 120 -3.44 -3.04 8.99
C TYR A 120 -3.09 -1.82 8.16
N VAL A 121 -1.87 -1.34 8.36
CA VAL A 121 -1.24 -0.35 7.50
C VAL A 121 0.16 -0.80 7.14
N LEU A 122 0.56 -0.52 5.91
CA LEU A 122 1.96 -0.56 5.52
C LEU A 122 2.55 0.83 5.72
N ARG A 123 3.66 0.89 6.43
CA ARG A 123 4.33 2.11 6.84
C ARG A 123 5.74 2.14 6.26
N PHE A 124 6.15 3.32 5.83
CA PHE A 124 7.54 3.56 5.51
C PHE A 124 8.35 3.72 6.81
N ILE A 125 9.58 3.24 6.83
CA ILE A 125 10.52 3.35 7.95
C ILE A 125 11.65 4.30 7.52
N PRO A 126 11.50 5.62 7.73
CA PRO A 126 12.39 6.61 7.14
C PRO A 126 13.87 6.39 7.49
N GLU A 127 14.16 5.81 8.67
CA GLU A 127 15.50 5.48 9.13
C GLU A 127 16.24 4.47 8.24
N ARG A 128 15.49 3.71 7.43
CA ARG A 128 16.04 2.74 6.47
C ARG A 128 16.29 3.33 5.08
N ASP A 129 15.92 4.59 4.85
CA ASP A 129 16.30 5.33 3.66
C ASP A 129 17.57 6.15 3.96
N PRO A 130 18.74 5.80 3.40
CA PRO A 130 19.98 6.53 3.66
C PRO A 130 19.95 7.96 3.11
N THR A 131 19.03 8.29 2.19
CA THR A 131 18.84 9.63 1.63
C THR A 131 17.87 10.49 2.46
N PHE A 132 17.22 9.87 3.43
CA PHE A 132 16.29 10.53 4.33
C PHE A 132 17.04 11.17 5.50
N HIS A 133 16.89 12.48 5.63
CA HIS A 133 17.40 13.23 6.76
C HIS A 133 16.22 13.92 7.43
N ALA A 134 15.89 13.47 8.64
CA ALA A 134 14.84 14.10 9.43
C ALA A 134 15.24 15.57 9.74
N PRO A 135 14.31 16.54 9.61
CA PRO A 135 14.58 17.90 10.02
C PRO A 135 14.91 17.95 11.52
N SER A 136 16.06 18.53 11.88
CA SER A 136 16.55 18.57 13.27
C SER A 136 15.65 19.36 14.23
N ASP A 137 14.76 20.20 13.71
CA ASP A 137 13.95 21.15 14.49
C ASP A 137 12.54 20.64 14.87
N VAL A 138 12.17 19.41 14.53
CA VAL A 138 10.81 18.88 14.80
C VAL A 138 10.84 17.92 15.98
N MET A 139 10.38 18.39 17.16
CA MET A 139 10.30 17.60 18.40
C MET A 139 9.47 16.31 18.30
N ALA A 140 8.53 16.22 17.35
CA ALA A 140 7.79 15.00 17.03
C ALA A 140 7.13 15.15 15.64
N PRO A 141 7.61 14.45 14.60
CA PRO A 141 6.97 14.52 13.29
C PRO A 141 5.60 13.85 13.31
N CYS A 142 4.62 14.45 12.64
CA CYS A 142 3.29 13.87 12.41
C CYS A 142 3.12 13.62 10.91
N PHE A 143 3.35 12.37 10.52
CA PHE A 143 3.42 11.93 9.13
C PHE A 143 2.12 11.35 8.58
N ASN A 144 1.08 11.19 9.42
CA ASN A 144 -0.21 10.68 8.98
C ASN A 144 -1.39 11.29 9.77
N TRP A 145 -2.60 10.94 9.33
CA TRP A 145 -3.88 11.50 9.75
C TRP A 145 -4.53 10.75 10.90
N THR A 146 -3.78 9.89 11.59
CA THR A 146 -4.30 9.06 12.69
C THR A 146 -4.12 9.72 14.04
N THR A 147 -4.82 9.25 15.07
CA THR A 147 -4.66 9.73 16.46
C THR A 147 -3.53 9.03 17.22
N ASP A 148 -2.94 7.97 16.66
CA ASP A 148 -1.92 7.16 17.34
C ASP A 148 -0.54 7.82 17.23
N ARG A 149 0.02 8.25 18.38
CA ARG A 149 1.33 8.91 18.45
C ARG A 149 2.50 8.04 18.00
N LEU A 150 2.42 6.73 18.19
CA LEU A 150 3.44 5.81 17.68
C LEU A 150 3.32 5.70 16.17
N LEU A 151 2.10 5.53 15.66
CA LEU A 151 1.91 5.42 14.22
C LEU A 151 2.24 6.73 13.49
N GLN A 152 1.95 7.90 14.08
CA GLN A 152 2.26 9.22 13.54
C GLN A 152 3.74 9.44 13.19
N GLN A 153 4.65 8.63 13.76
CA GLN A 153 6.08 8.65 13.44
C GLN A 153 6.41 8.05 12.07
N TYR A 154 5.43 7.46 11.38
CA TYR A 154 5.64 6.80 10.10
C TYR A 154 4.71 7.33 9.01
N PRO A 155 5.24 7.68 7.82
CA PRO A 155 4.41 7.88 6.64
C PRO A 155 3.76 6.56 6.23
N LEU A 156 2.48 6.60 5.84
CA LEU A 156 1.72 5.40 5.47
C LEU A 156 1.66 5.23 3.95
N ALA A 157 1.87 4.00 3.50
CA ALA A 157 1.90 3.63 2.09
C ALA A 157 0.52 3.23 1.55
N PHE A 158 -0.05 2.18 2.13
CA PHE A 158 -1.42 1.74 1.85
C PHE A 158 -1.99 1.00 3.07
N SER A 159 -3.30 0.83 3.09
CA SER A 159 -4.04 0.27 4.23
C SER A 159 -4.82 -0.97 3.82
N ILE A 160 -5.09 -1.84 4.80
CA ILE A 160 -5.83 -3.09 4.63
C ILE A 160 -6.98 -3.10 5.63
N GLU A 161 -8.20 -3.19 5.11
CA GLU A 161 -9.42 -3.42 5.87
C GLU A 161 -9.84 -4.86 5.68
N THR A 162 -10.13 -5.56 6.77
CA THR A 162 -10.55 -6.95 6.73
C THR A 162 -12.00 -7.09 7.14
N LYS A 163 -12.63 -8.13 6.62
CA LYS A 163 -13.98 -8.56 6.94
C LYS A 163 -13.95 -10.07 7.04
N ARG A 164 -14.75 -10.62 7.96
CA ARG A 164 -14.99 -12.07 8.02
C ARG A 164 -15.55 -12.61 6.69
N TYR A 165 -15.46 -13.93 6.50
CA TYR A 165 -16.12 -14.61 5.39
C TYR A 165 -17.64 -14.33 5.37
N GLY A 166 -18.19 -14.03 4.19
CA GLY A 166 -19.58 -13.58 4.05
C GLY A 166 -19.87 -12.19 4.63
N GLY A 167 -18.84 -11.45 5.05
CA GLY A 167 -18.94 -10.04 5.45
C GLY A 167 -19.33 -9.12 4.29
N ASN A 168 -19.76 -7.90 4.59
CA ASN A 168 -20.21 -6.95 3.57
C ASN A 168 -19.01 -6.22 2.94
N THR A 169 -18.65 -6.60 1.71
CA THR A 169 -17.55 -6.00 0.94
C THR A 169 -17.78 -4.53 0.65
N ALA A 170 -19.01 -4.14 0.28
CA ALA A 170 -19.36 -2.73 0.04
C ALA A 170 -19.16 -1.88 1.30
N LYS A 171 -19.40 -2.45 2.48
CA LYS A 171 -19.08 -1.79 3.75
C LYS A 171 -17.57 -1.61 3.92
N GLY A 172 -16.75 -2.62 3.59
CA GLY A 172 -15.29 -2.51 3.60
C GLY A 172 -14.77 -1.44 2.62
N GLU A 173 -15.32 -1.38 1.41
CA GLU A 173 -15.01 -0.34 0.41
C GLU A 173 -15.38 1.07 0.90
N GLN A 174 -16.58 1.21 1.50
CA GLN A 174 -17.01 2.47 2.10
C GLN A 174 -16.09 2.89 3.25
N GLN A 175 -15.72 1.94 4.12
CA GLN A 175 -14.80 2.16 5.24
C GLN A 175 -13.42 2.60 4.75
N MET A 176 -12.90 1.97 3.69
CA MET A 176 -11.65 2.38 3.04
C MET A 176 -11.78 3.77 2.39
N GLY A 177 -12.93 4.08 1.79
CA GLY A 177 -13.21 5.40 1.21
C GLY A 177 -13.17 6.53 2.23
N ILE A 178 -13.80 6.35 3.40
CA ILE A 178 -13.76 7.31 4.50
C ILE A 178 -12.33 7.48 5.02
N TRP A 179 -11.60 6.38 5.19
CA TRP A 179 -10.20 6.37 5.63
C TRP A 179 -9.29 7.15 4.66
N HIS A 180 -9.37 6.86 3.36
CA HIS A 180 -8.61 7.58 2.33
C HIS A 180 -9.05 9.03 2.16
N ALA A 181 -10.32 9.36 2.37
CA ALA A 181 -10.73 10.75 2.30
C ALA A 181 -10.06 11.59 3.40
N ALA A 182 -9.89 11.04 4.61
CA ALA A 182 -9.08 11.68 5.65
C ALA A 182 -7.59 11.74 5.28
N GLN A 183 -7.05 10.70 4.65
CA GLN A 183 -5.69 10.73 4.10
C GLN A 183 -5.50 11.85 3.08
N TRP A 184 -6.44 12.00 2.13
CA TRP A 184 -6.40 13.08 1.15
C TRP A 184 -6.43 14.46 1.81
N GLU A 185 -7.30 14.67 2.80
CA GLU A 185 -7.36 15.94 3.56
C GLU A 185 -6.04 16.24 4.27
N PHE A 186 -5.42 15.23 4.89
CA PHE A 186 -4.11 15.37 5.50
C PHE A 186 -3.03 15.73 4.48
N LEU A 187 -2.94 15.00 3.36
CA LEU A 187 -1.97 15.28 2.30
C LEU A 187 -2.15 16.70 1.75
N ILE A 188 -3.38 17.12 1.48
CA ILE A 188 -3.70 18.48 1.02
C ILE A 188 -3.27 19.52 2.05
N SER A 189 -3.52 19.28 3.34
CA SER A 189 -3.12 20.21 4.41
C SER A 189 -1.60 20.38 4.52
N ARG A 190 -0.82 19.35 4.13
CA ARG A 190 0.64 19.34 4.22
C ARG A 190 1.31 19.86 2.96
N THR A 191 0.80 19.53 1.78
CA THR A 191 1.48 19.78 0.50
C THR A 191 0.75 20.77 -0.40
N GLY A 192 -0.47 21.16 -0.06
CA GLY A 192 -1.37 21.94 -0.91
C GLY A 192 -2.00 21.11 -2.03
N SER A 193 -3.17 21.55 -2.51
CA SER A 193 -3.98 20.81 -3.50
C SER A 193 -3.26 20.57 -4.83
N VAL A 194 -2.47 21.54 -5.31
CA VAL A 194 -1.74 21.41 -6.59
C VAL A 194 -0.73 20.27 -6.56
N ALA A 195 0.03 20.12 -5.47
CA ALA A 195 1.00 19.04 -5.33
C ALA A 195 0.31 17.68 -5.11
N THR A 196 -0.76 17.66 -4.33
CA THR A 196 -1.55 16.46 -4.07
C THR A 196 -2.26 15.96 -5.34
N ASN A 197 -2.71 16.84 -6.23
CA ASN A 197 -3.33 16.45 -7.51
C ASN A 197 -2.35 15.71 -8.45
N LYS A 198 -1.03 15.79 -8.22
CA LYS A 198 -0.03 14.98 -8.95
C LYS A 198 0.01 13.53 -8.45
N LEU A 199 -0.47 13.27 -7.24
CA LEU A 199 -0.70 11.91 -6.75
C LEU A 199 -2.06 11.47 -7.31
N GLU A 200 -2.03 10.67 -8.37
CA GLU A 200 -3.25 10.34 -9.14
C GLU A 200 -4.27 9.53 -8.33
N PHE A 201 -3.79 8.67 -7.42
CA PHE A 201 -4.63 7.80 -6.63
C PHE A 201 -3.97 7.36 -5.32
N LEU A 202 -4.81 6.85 -4.40
CA LEU A 202 -4.39 6.11 -3.21
C LEU A 202 -4.93 4.69 -3.26
N PRO A 203 -4.06 3.66 -3.15
CA PRO A 203 -4.49 2.26 -3.09
C PRO A 203 -4.79 1.84 -1.65
N GLY A 204 -5.76 0.95 -1.52
CA GLY A 204 -6.11 0.23 -0.30
C GLY A 204 -6.49 -1.20 -0.64
N VAL A 205 -6.53 -2.07 0.35
CA VAL A 205 -6.90 -3.47 0.18
C VAL A 205 -8.09 -3.77 1.06
N VAL A 206 -9.11 -4.40 0.50
CA VAL A 206 -10.22 -4.96 1.26
C VAL A 206 -10.13 -6.47 1.18
N VAL A 207 -10.10 -7.12 2.34
CA VAL A 207 -10.04 -8.57 2.46
C VAL A 207 -11.37 -9.08 3.01
N GLN A 208 -12.00 -10.04 2.34
CA GLN A 208 -13.24 -10.66 2.79
C GLN A 208 -13.03 -12.16 2.96
N GLY A 209 -12.77 -12.59 4.19
CA GLY A 209 -12.35 -13.95 4.50
C GLY A 209 -11.10 -14.29 3.68
N HIS A 210 -11.26 -15.12 2.65
CA HIS A 210 -10.15 -15.51 1.80
C HIS A 210 -9.94 -14.63 0.55
N ILE A 211 -10.84 -13.70 0.21
CA ILE A 211 -10.77 -12.91 -1.03
C ILE A 211 -10.00 -11.60 -0.78
N TRP A 212 -9.04 -11.27 -1.64
CA TRP A 212 -8.23 -10.05 -1.55
C TRP A 212 -8.49 -9.14 -2.75
N SER A 213 -8.99 -7.93 -2.48
CA SER A 213 -9.38 -6.97 -3.52
C SER A 213 -8.68 -5.64 -3.36
N LEU A 214 -8.23 -5.07 -4.47
CA LEU A 214 -7.69 -3.73 -4.56
C LEU A 214 -8.84 -2.73 -4.58
N VAL A 215 -8.77 -1.71 -3.72
CA VAL A 215 -9.64 -0.53 -3.74
C VAL A 215 -8.78 0.67 -4.08
N ILE A 216 -9.22 1.46 -5.04
CA ILE A 216 -8.51 2.68 -5.45
C ILE A 216 -9.40 3.88 -5.12
N THR A 217 -8.81 4.93 -4.57
CA THR A 217 -9.47 6.22 -4.43
C THR A 217 -8.75 7.31 -5.17
N THR A 218 -9.52 8.22 -5.76
CA THR A 218 -9.01 9.42 -6.43
C THR A 218 -9.63 10.65 -5.77
N ARG A 219 -8.95 11.80 -5.89
CA ARG A 219 -9.45 13.08 -5.38
C ARG A 219 -9.55 14.09 -6.51
N SER A 220 -10.72 14.68 -6.70
CA SER A 220 -10.95 15.76 -7.66
C SER A 220 -11.93 16.77 -7.09
N GLN A 221 -11.61 18.06 -7.16
CA GLN A 221 -12.49 19.16 -6.72
C GLN A 221 -13.14 18.92 -5.34
N ALA A 222 -12.33 18.48 -4.36
CA ALA A 222 -12.76 18.14 -3.00
C ALA A 222 -13.75 16.95 -2.88
N ILE A 223 -13.88 16.12 -3.92
CA ILE A 223 -14.62 14.86 -3.89
C ILE A 223 -13.62 13.70 -3.93
N THR A 224 -13.76 12.78 -2.97
CA THR A 224 -13.04 11.50 -2.98
C THR A 224 -13.93 10.48 -3.65
N THR A 225 -13.47 9.90 -4.76
CA THR A 225 -14.19 8.85 -5.47
C THR A 225 -13.54 7.51 -5.19
N VAL A 226 -14.31 6.56 -4.67
CA VAL A 226 -13.93 5.16 -4.54
C VAL A 226 -14.25 4.46 -5.86
N LEU A 227 -13.25 3.86 -6.48
CA LEU A 227 -13.42 3.04 -7.68
C LEU A 227 -13.83 1.61 -7.29
N CYS A 228 -14.53 0.93 -8.19
CA CYS A 228 -14.93 -0.47 -7.99
C CYS A 228 -13.72 -1.34 -7.63
N SER A 229 -13.87 -2.21 -6.63
CA SER A 229 -12.79 -3.09 -6.22
C SER A 229 -12.48 -4.15 -7.28
N VAL A 230 -11.22 -4.57 -7.33
CA VAL A 230 -10.73 -5.60 -8.25
C VAL A 230 -10.05 -6.69 -7.44
N GLU A 231 -10.60 -7.90 -7.46
CA GLU A 231 -9.95 -9.08 -6.86
C GLU A 231 -8.62 -9.35 -7.56
N PHE A 232 -7.55 -9.57 -6.79
CA PHE A 232 -6.23 -9.91 -7.32
C PHE A 232 -5.69 -11.23 -6.78
N GLY A 233 -6.41 -11.89 -5.87
CA GLY A 233 -6.03 -13.20 -5.36
C GLY A 233 -6.91 -13.64 -4.19
N ASN A 234 -6.68 -14.86 -3.73
CA ASN A 234 -7.38 -15.42 -2.58
C ASN A 234 -6.51 -16.34 -1.74
N THR A 235 -6.89 -16.64 -0.50
CA THR A 235 -6.15 -17.58 0.36
C THR A 235 -6.76 -18.98 0.39
N SER A 236 -7.71 -19.33 -0.50
CA SER A 236 -8.37 -20.64 -0.49
C SER A 236 -7.51 -21.75 -1.11
N SER A 237 -6.40 -21.40 -1.77
CA SER A 237 -5.45 -22.33 -2.37
C SER A 237 -4.02 -21.78 -2.29
N VAL A 238 -3.02 -22.66 -2.44
CA VAL A 238 -1.61 -22.25 -2.47
C VAL A 238 -1.32 -21.27 -3.61
N ILE A 239 -1.85 -21.55 -4.80
CA ILE A 239 -1.72 -20.66 -5.97
C ILE A 239 -2.35 -19.30 -5.68
N GLY A 240 -3.54 -19.30 -5.07
CA GLY A 240 -4.18 -18.08 -4.62
C GLY A 240 -3.29 -17.27 -3.67
N VAL A 241 -2.70 -17.92 -2.66
CA VAL A 241 -1.81 -17.24 -1.69
C VAL A 241 -0.65 -16.56 -2.42
N LEU A 242 -0.06 -17.24 -3.40
CA LEU A 242 1.02 -16.66 -4.23
C LEU A 242 0.53 -15.50 -5.10
N GLN A 243 -0.70 -15.56 -5.63
CA GLN A 243 -1.33 -14.44 -6.36
C GLN A 243 -1.52 -13.22 -5.45
N VAL A 244 -2.00 -13.42 -4.21
CA VAL A 244 -2.13 -12.33 -3.23
C VAL A 244 -0.77 -11.67 -2.99
N ILE A 245 0.29 -12.46 -2.78
CA ILE A 245 1.63 -11.93 -2.56
C ILE A 245 2.13 -11.17 -3.80
N ALA A 246 1.88 -11.66 -5.01
CA ALA A 246 2.22 -10.96 -6.24
C ALA A 246 1.51 -9.61 -6.36
N GLY A 247 0.22 -9.54 -6.01
CA GLY A 247 -0.53 -8.28 -5.94
C GLY A 247 0.04 -7.29 -4.92
N LEU A 248 0.33 -7.76 -3.70
CA LEU A 248 0.95 -6.93 -2.66
C LEU A 248 2.35 -6.45 -3.06
N ARG A 249 3.13 -7.24 -3.80
CA ARG A 249 4.44 -6.83 -4.35
C ARG A 249 4.31 -5.70 -5.37
N ARG A 250 3.25 -5.69 -6.20
CA ARG A 250 2.97 -4.56 -7.09
C ARG A 250 2.65 -3.29 -6.30
N LEU A 251 1.87 -3.40 -5.22
CA LEU A 251 1.61 -2.26 -4.33
C LEU A 251 2.88 -1.76 -3.65
N ARG A 252 3.74 -2.65 -3.13
CA ARG A 252 5.06 -2.28 -2.59
C ARG A 252 5.88 -1.52 -3.62
N LYS A 253 6.00 -2.04 -4.84
CA LYS A 253 6.78 -1.40 -5.91
C LYS A 253 6.26 0.01 -6.18
N TRP A 254 4.96 0.18 -6.38
CA TRP A 254 4.34 1.49 -6.55
C TRP A 254 4.61 2.41 -5.34
N SER A 255 4.49 1.89 -4.13
CA SER A 255 4.76 2.65 -2.91
C SER A 255 6.21 3.15 -2.83
N LEU A 256 7.18 2.34 -3.23
CA LEU A 256 8.60 2.69 -3.18
C LEU A 256 9.04 3.59 -4.34
N GLU A 257 8.50 3.40 -5.54
CA GLU A 257 8.92 4.12 -6.74
C GLU A 257 8.16 5.43 -6.94
N ILE A 258 6.91 5.51 -6.47
CA ILE A 258 6.03 6.66 -6.72
C ILE A 258 5.72 7.41 -5.43
N LEU A 259 5.13 6.72 -4.44
CA LEU A 259 4.60 7.39 -3.26
C LEU A 259 5.71 7.89 -2.32
N TRP A 260 6.71 7.05 -2.03
CA TRP A 260 7.79 7.43 -1.13
C TRP A 260 8.60 8.63 -1.64
N PRO A 261 9.07 8.67 -2.90
CA PRO A 261 9.77 9.84 -3.42
C PRO A 261 8.89 11.09 -3.49
N TRP A 262 7.57 10.92 -3.68
CA TRP A 262 6.62 12.03 -3.62
C TRP A 262 6.50 12.58 -2.19
N LEU A 263 6.35 11.72 -1.18
CA LEU A 263 6.30 12.11 0.24
C LEU A 263 7.61 12.75 0.71
N ALA A 264 8.75 12.10 0.46
CA ALA A 264 10.06 12.55 0.93
C ALA A 264 10.48 13.92 0.39
N ARG A 265 10.08 14.27 -0.84
CA ARG A 265 10.33 15.60 -1.43
C ARG A 265 9.45 16.71 -0.85
N LYS A 266 8.31 16.37 -0.24
CA LYS A 266 7.28 17.33 0.18
C LYS A 266 7.13 17.44 1.70
N GLN A 267 8.01 16.82 2.49
CA GLN A 267 7.98 16.96 3.94
C GLN A 267 8.38 18.38 4.40
N PRO A 268 7.80 18.87 5.51
CA PRO A 268 8.14 20.18 6.08
C PRO A 268 9.64 20.25 6.40
N GLY A 269 10.33 21.29 5.90
CA GLY A 269 11.78 21.48 6.08
C GLY A 269 12.63 21.28 4.82
N ARG A 270 12.10 20.63 3.76
CA ARG A 270 12.76 20.56 2.44
C ARG A 270 12.15 21.47 1.37
N ILE A 271 11.14 22.28 1.73
CA ILE A 271 10.67 23.36 0.85
C ILE A 271 11.69 24.50 0.91
N ARG A 272 12.83 24.33 0.24
CA ARG A 272 13.45 25.47 -0.42
C ARG A 272 12.57 25.74 -1.63
N VAL A 273 11.98 26.93 -1.69
CA VAL A 273 11.53 27.49 -2.96
C VAL A 273 12.79 27.63 -3.80
N THR A 274 13.12 26.63 -4.60
CA THR A 274 14.16 26.74 -5.61
C THR A 274 13.49 27.20 -6.90
N THR A 275 13.74 28.47 -7.17
CA THR A 275 13.44 29.25 -8.36
C THR A 275 13.79 28.52 -9.66
N GLU A 276 12.91 28.67 -10.66
CA GLU A 276 13.07 28.59 -12.13
C GLU A 276 13.89 27.48 -12.83
N ASP A 277 14.79 26.75 -12.17
CA ASP A 277 15.70 25.83 -12.84
C ASP A 277 15.11 24.42 -13.11
N GLU A 278 14.10 23.97 -12.35
CA GLU A 278 13.48 22.65 -12.55
C GLU A 278 12.45 22.59 -13.69
N VAL A 279 11.97 23.75 -14.18
CA VAL A 279 11.05 23.80 -15.33
C VAL A 279 11.82 23.55 -16.65
N ASN A 280 13.07 24.00 -16.72
CA ASN A 280 13.92 23.80 -17.90
C ASN A 280 14.41 22.34 -18.01
N LEU A 281 14.70 21.68 -16.88
CA LEU A 281 15.14 20.28 -16.87
C LEU A 281 14.03 19.31 -17.34
N PHE A 282 12.76 19.67 -17.17
CA PHE A 282 11.62 18.90 -17.70
C PHE A 282 11.31 19.21 -19.17
N ALA A 283 11.70 20.37 -19.70
CA ALA A 283 11.54 20.71 -21.11
C ALA A 283 12.57 19.98 -22.00
N GLU A 284 13.83 19.88 -21.56
CA GLU A 284 14.88 19.17 -22.31
C GLU A 284 14.63 17.65 -22.42
N LEU A 285 14.03 17.04 -21.40
CA LEU A 285 13.67 15.61 -21.43
C LEU A 285 12.50 15.29 -22.36
N VAL A 286 11.69 16.29 -22.73
CA VAL A 286 10.57 16.12 -23.66
C VAL A 286 11.01 16.35 -25.11
N GLU A 287 11.98 17.22 -25.37
CA GLU A 287 12.49 17.47 -26.74
C GLU A 287 13.48 16.41 -27.23
N LEU A 288 14.21 15.73 -26.34
CA LEU A 288 15.11 14.61 -26.73
C LEU A 288 14.38 13.30 -27.08
N GLY A 289 13.06 13.24 -26.88
CA GLY A 289 12.22 12.08 -27.24
C GLY A 289 11.43 12.24 -28.54
N ALA A 290 11.62 13.34 -29.28
CA ALA A 290 10.84 13.69 -30.47
C ALA A 290 11.68 13.93 -31.74
N ALA A 291 12.89 13.38 -31.82
CA ALA A 291 13.72 13.34 -33.03
C ALA A 291 14.01 11.90 -33.46
#